data_AF-A0AAV3XFL4-F1
#
_entry.id   AF-A0AAV3XFL4-F1
#
_cell.length_a   1.000
_cell.length_b   1.000
_cell.length_c   1.000
_cell.angle_alpha   90.00
_cell.angle_beta   90.00
_cell.angle_gamma   90.00
#
_symmetry.space_group_name_H-M   'P 1'
#
loop_
_entity.id
_entity.type
_entity.pdbx_description
1 polymer ?
#
loop_
_entity_poly.entity_id
_entity_poly.type
_entity_poly.pdbx_seq_one_letter_code
_entity_poly.pdbx_strand_id
1 'polypeptide(L)'
;MVHPATLRHKKMTETAVLSILSAFPRMKAESFCERWFGIDQLQPEEKERIKKERGYRAKCARVLSTLLKKPYRTVDSWGSRFEAMPEDCQATLAYADALRVQLNAAPDELLDLFLEQRSQQKNNRES
;
A
#
# COMPACT_ATOMS: atom_id res chain seq x y z
N MET A 1 34.22 -2.44 32.53
CA MET A 1 33.62 -1.24 31.91
C MET A 1 33.10 -1.64 30.54
N VAL A 2 31.78 -1.79 30.38
CA VAL A 2 31.16 -2.15 29.08
C VAL A 2 30.19 -1.02 28.75
N HIS A 3 30.41 -0.34 27.63
CA HIS A 3 29.53 0.72 27.14
C HIS A 3 28.23 0.10 26.59
N PRO A 4 27.04 0.63 26.93
CA PRO A 4 25.79 0.17 26.34
C PRO A 4 25.72 0.65 24.89
N ALA A 5 25.66 -0.31 23.96
CA ALA A 5 25.41 -0.05 22.55
C ALA A 5 24.00 0.54 22.39
N THR A 6 23.92 1.82 22.07
CA THR A 6 22.70 2.49 21.64
C THR A 6 22.09 1.76 20.44
N LEU A 7 20.96 1.06 20.68
CA LEU A 7 20.08 0.55 19.63
C LEU A 7 19.40 1.74 18.93
N ARG A 8 20.12 2.32 17.97
CA ARG A 8 19.59 3.33 17.07
C ARG A 8 18.67 2.61 16.09
N HIS A 9 17.35 2.72 16.26
CA HIS A 9 16.40 2.32 15.22
C HIS A 9 16.78 3.07 13.94
N LYS A 10 17.42 2.34 13.01
CA LYS A 10 17.93 2.90 11.76
C LYS A 10 16.72 3.30 10.95
N LYS A 11 16.41 4.61 10.88
CA LYS A 11 15.43 5.12 9.92
C LYS A 11 15.86 4.58 8.56
N MET A 12 14.97 3.80 7.94
CA MET A 12 15.21 3.29 6.61
C MET A 12 15.40 4.49 5.69
N THR A 13 16.53 4.55 4.98
CA THR A 13 16.82 5.67 4.08
C THR A 13 15.85 5.61 2.91
N GLU A 14 15.53 6.76 2.32
CA GLU A 14 14.68 6.85 1.13
C GLU A 14 15.19 5.93 0.01
N THR A 15 16.51 5.85 -0.17
CA THR A 15 17.17 4.95 -1.12
C THR A 15 16.87 3.47 -0.84
N ALA A 16 16.86 3.06 0.42
CA ALA A 16 16.55 1.67 0.78
C ALA A 16 15.06 1.37 0.54
N VAL A 17 14.17 2.31 0.86
CA VAL A 17 12.73 2.16 0.58
C VAL A 17 12.49 2.04 -0.92
N LEU A 18 13.09 2.91 -1.72
CA LEU A 18 13.00 2.87 -3.18
C LEU A 18 13.57 1.58 -3.77
N SER A 19 14.67 1.07 -3.21
CA SER A 19 15.25 -0.22 -3.61
C SER A 19 14.32 -1.39 -3.29
N ILE A 20 13.70 -1.42 -2.11
CA ILE A 20 12.70 -2.45 -1.80
C ILE A 20 11.50 -2.34 -2.75
N LEU A 21 10.95 -1.14 -2.94
CA LEU A 21 9.83 -0.94 -3.86
C LEU A 21 10.18 -1.34 -5.29
N SER A 22 11.43 -1.14 -5.73
CA SER A 22 11.88 -1.58 -7.06
C SER A 22 11.85 -3.10 -7.24
N ALA A 23 11.92 -3.89 -6.17
CA ALA A 23 11.84 -5.35 -6.20
C ALA A 23 10.40 -5.89 -6.23
N PHE A 24 9.40 -5.06 -5.92
CA PHE A 24 7.99 -5.48 -5.99
C PHE A 24 7.53 -5.58 -7.44
N PRO A 25 6.67 -6.58 -7.76
CA PRO A 25 6.05 -6.67 -9.07
C PRO A 25 5.26 -5.39 -9.36
N ARG A 26 5.26 -4.95 -10.62
CA ARG A 26 4.50 -3.77 -11.02
C ARG A 26 3.00 -4.08 -11.03
N MET A 27 2.20 -3.25 -10.36
CA MET A 27 0.75 -3.40 -10.33
C MET A 27 0.07 -2.26 -11.11
N LYS A 28 -0.83 -2.64 -12.03
CA LYS A 28 -1.69 -1.68 -12.74
C LYS A 28 -2.72 -1.08 -11.79
N ALA A 29 -3.00 0.21 -11.96
CA ALA A 29 -3.97 0.94 -11.15
C ALA A 29 -5.38 0.31 -11.19
N GLU A 30 -5.82 -0.16 -12.35
CA GLU A 30 -7.11 -0.83 -12.49
C GLU A 30 -7.17 -2.11 -11.68
N SER A 31 -6.15 -2.96 -11.77
CA SER A 31 -6.09 -4.21 -11.01
C SER A 31 -6.12 -3.93 -9.50
N PHE A 32 -5.42 -2.89 -9.07
CA PHE A 32 -5.46 -2.43 -7.68
C PHE A 32 -6.87 -1.98 -7.28
N CYS A 33 -7.52 -1.12 -8.08
CA CYS A 33 -8.89 -0.69 -7.82
C CYS A 33 -9.89 -1.84 -7.77
N GLU A 34 -9.77 -2.80 -8.70
CA GLU A 34 -10.65 -3.97 -8.74
C GLU A 34 -10.59 -4.73 -7.41
N ARG A 35 -9.38 -5.02 -6.92
CA ARG A 35 -9.17 -5.67 -5.62
C ARG A 35 -9.61 -4.79 -4.46
N TRP A 36 -9.33 -3.50 -4.52
CA TRP A 36 -9.68 -2.54 -3.47
C TRP A 36 -11.18 -2.45 -3.24
N PHE A 37 -11.96 -2.44 -4.32
CA PHE A 37 -13.42 -2.40 -4.28
C PHE A 37 -14.07 -3.80 -4.21
N GLY A 38 -13.28 -4.88 -4.16
CA GLY A 38 -13.77 -6.25 -4.07
C GLY A 38 -14.53 -6.72 -5.31
N ILE A 39 -14.21 -6.17 -6.48
CA ILE A 39 -14.83 -6.55 -7.75
C ILE A 39 -13.94 -7.48 -8.58
N ASP A 40 -12.72 -7.78 -8.13
CA ASP A 40 -11.74 -8.61 -8.84
C ASP A 40 -12.17 -10.08 -8.99
N GLN A 41 -13.10 -10.55 -8.17
CA GLN A 41 -13.66 -11.91 -8.23
C GLN A 41 -14.97 -12.00 -9.02
N LEU A 42 -15.49 -10.88 -9.53
CA LEU A 42 -16.71 -10.87 -10.34
C LEU A 42 -16.44 -11.37 -11.76
N GLN A 43 -17.51 -11.80 -12.44
CA GLN A 43 -17.43 -12.17 -13.85
C GLN A 43 -16.99 -10.97 -14.72
N PRO A 44 -16.26 -11.19 -15.82
CA PRO A 44 -15.72 -10.11 -16.65
C PRO A 44 -16.78 -9.09 -17.09
N GLU A 45 -17.97 -9.53 -17.46
CA GLU A 45 -19.06 -8.67 -17.91
C GLU A 45 -19.54 -7.74 -16.79
N GLU A 46 -19.62 -8.27 -15.56
CA GLU A 46 -20.06 -7.53 -14.39
C GLU A 46 -19.00 -6.53 -13.93
N LYS A 47 -17.71 -6.91 -13.99
CA LYS A 47 -16.60 -5.98 -13.76
C LYS A 47 -16.68 -4.79 -14.71
N GLU A 48 -16.84 -5.06 -16.01
CA GLU A 48 -16.92 -4.01 -17.02
C GLU A 48 -18.17 -3.14 -16.86
N ARG A 49 -19.30 -3.72 -16.42
CA ARG A 49 -20.50 -2.96 -16.06
C ARG A 49 -20.20 -1.97 -14.93
N ILE A 50 -19.57 -2.42 -13.85
CA ILE A 50 -19.22 -1.58 -12.69
C ILE A 50 -18.19 -0.51 -13.08
N LYS A 51 -17.17 -0.85 -13.88
CA LYS A 51 -16.16 0.12 -14.34
C LYS A 51 -16.76 1.26 -15.17
N LYS A 52 -17.84 0.99 -15.90
CA LYS A 52 -18.59 1.98 -16.69
C LYS A 52 -19.54 2.82 -15.85
N GLU A 53 -19.80 2.46 -14.58
CA GLU A 53 -20.65 3.26 -13.70
C GLU A 53 -20.06 4.65 -13.50
N ARG A 54 -20.94 5.66 -13.53
CA ARG A 54 -20.55 7.06 -13.33
C ARG A 54 -19.86 7.20 -11.98
N GLY A 55 -18.61 7.64 -12.02
CA GLY A 55 -17.82 7.91 -10.83
C GLY A 55 -16.94 6.76 -10.34
N TYR A 56 -16.98 5.57 -10.95
CA TYR A 56 -16.01 4.50 -10.63
C TYR A 56 -14.57 4.99 -10.76
N ARG A 57 -14.24 5.61 -11.90
CA ARG A 57 -12.94 6.25 -12.14
C ARG A 57 -12.59 7.29 -11.05
N ALA A 58 -13.53 8.15 -10.69
CA ALA A 58 -13.28 9.19 -9.69
C ALA A 58 -13.01 8.58 -8.30
N LYS A 59 -13.68 7.47 -7.95
CA LYS A 59 -13.39 6.69 -6.74
C LYS A 59 -11.97 6.12 -6.78
N CYS A 60 -11.58 5.50 -7.90
CA CYS A 60 -10.20 5.06 -8.12
C CYS A 60 -9.19 6.19 -7.90
N ALA A 61 -9.37 7.33 -8.57
CA ALA A 61 -8.45 8.45 -8.48
C ALA A 61 -8.30 8.98 -7.05
N ARG A 62 -9.38 8.97 -6.24
CA ARG A 62 -9.32 9.34 -4.80
C ARG A 62 -8.52 8.36 -3.96
N VAL A 63 -8.72 7.06 -4.18
CA VAL A 63 -7.97 6.01 -3.47
C VAL A 63 -6.48 6.13 -3.81
N LEU A 64 -6.15 6.19 -5.10
CA LEU A 64 -4.77 6.31 -5.57
C LEU A 64 -4.10 7.59 -5.08
N SER A 65 -4.81 8.73 -5.11
CA SER A 65 -4.31 10.02 -4.61
C SER A 65 -3.95 9.94 -3.12
N THR A 66 -4.83 9.35 -2.31
CA THR A 66 -4.61 9.16 -0.87
C THR A 66 -3.42 8.23 -0.61
N LEU A 67 -3.42 7.06 -1.26
CA LEU A 67 -2.43 6.02 -1.03
C LEU A 67 -1.02 6.45 -1.47
N LEU A 68 -0.91 7.04 -2.65
CA LEU A 68 0.37 7.48 -3.23
C LEU A 68 0.82 8.84 -2.71
N LYS A 69 0.02 9.50 -1.87
CA LYS A 69 0.24 10.88 -1.39
C LYS A 69 0.50 11.86 -2.54
N LYS A 70 -0.23 11.68 -3.65
CA LYS A 70 -0.16 12.56 -4.84
C LYS A 70 -1.43 13.41 -4.93
N PRO A 71 -1.37 14.65 -5.43
CA PRO A 71 -2.57 15.45 -5.66
C PRO A 71 -3.55 14.74 -6.59
N TYR A 72 -4.86 14.87 -6.32
CA TYR A 72 -5.91 14.26 -7.16
C TYR A 72 -5.75 14.65 -8.64
N ARG A 73 -5.46 15.92 -8.93
CA ARG A 73 -5.24 16.40 -10.30
C ARG A 73 -4.10 15.67 -11.02
N THR A 74 -3.02 15.34 -10.30
CA THR A 74 -1.90 14.57 -10.85
C THR A 74 -2.36 13.16 -11.23
N VAL A 75 -3.06 12.48 -10.33
CA VAL A 75 -3.58 11.13 -10.59
C VAL A 75 -4.59 11.13 -11.74
N ASP A 76 -5.50 12.10 -11.77
CA ASP A 76 -6.51 12.20 -12.81
C ASP A 76 -5.90 12.49 -14.20
N SER A 77 -4.71 13.10 -14.25
CA SER A 77 -3.99 13.35 -15.49
C SER A 77 -3.35 12.10 -16.12
N TRP A 78 -3.33 10.95 -15.43
CA TRP A 78 -2.64 9.74 -15.90
C TRP A 78 -3.38 8.96 -17.01
N GLY A 79 -4.45 9.50 -17.58
CA GLY A 79 -5.24 8.82 -18.61
C GLY A 79 -6.45 8.07 -18.04
N SER A 80 -7.32 7.56 -18.92
CA SER A 80 -8.63 7.00 -18.59
C SER A 80 -8.55 5.72 -17.75
N ARG A 81 -7.45 4.96 -17.87
CA ARG A 81 -7.14 3.77 -17.08
C ARG A 81 -5.84 3.93 -16.28
N PHE A 82 -5.37 5.17 -16.11
CA PHE A 82 -4.13 5.52 -15.43
C PHE A 82 -2.87 4.93 -16.12
N GLU A 83 -2.89 4.87 -17.44
CA GLU A 83 -1.83 4.31 -18.29
C GLU A 83 -0.49 5.01 -18.12
N ALA A 84 -0.51 6.32 -17.82
CA ALA A 84 0.69 7.13 -17.59
C ALA A 84 1.15 7.14 -16.12
N MET A 85 0.66 6.22 -15.29
CA MET A 85 1.08 6.10 -13.90
C MET A 85 2.57 5.70 -13.80
N PRO A 86 3.40 6.46 -13.07
CA PRO A 86 4.81 6.15 -12.86
C PRO A 86 5.08 4.76 -12.26
N GLU A 87 6.23 4.17 -12.57
CA GLU A 87 6.59 2.82 -12.12
C GLU A 87 6.78 2.69 -10.60
N ASP A 88 7.33 3.72 -9.95
CA ASP A 88 7.46 3.79 -8.49
C ASP A 88 6.08 3.75 -7.81
N CYS A 89 5.09 4.41 -8.42
CA CYS A 89 3.70 4.34 -7.99
C CYS A 89 3.13 2.92 -8.18
N GLN A 90 3.39 2.27 -9.32
CA GLN A 90 2.97 0.88 -9.58
C GLN A 90 3.54 -0.10 -8.55
N ALA A 91 4.81 0.05 -8.16
CA ALA A 91 5.42 -0.74 -7.08
C ALA A 91 4.79 -0.45 -5.71
N THR A 92 4.52 0.82 -5.42
CA THR A 92 3.84 1.21 -4.19
C THR A 92 2.46 0.59 -4.08
N LEU A 93 1.71 0.50 -5.18
CA LEU A 93 0.42 -0.20 -5.22
C LEU A 93 0.57 -1.68 -4.91
N ALA A 94 1.55 -2.35 -5.50
CA ALA A 94 1.79 -3.78 -5.25
C ALA A 94 2.15 -4.05 -3.78
N TYR A 95 2.98 -3.19 -3.19
CA TYR A 95 3.31 -3.27 -1.76
C TYR A 95 2.07 -3.06 -0.88
N ALA A 96 1.27 -2.04 -1.18
CA ALA A 96 0.04 -1.75 -0.44
C ALA A 96 -1.00 -2.89 -0.55
N ASP A 97 -1.13 -3.49 -1.73
CA ASP A 97 -2.02 -4.64 -1.95
C ASP A 97 -1.55 -5.85 -1.14
N ALA A 98 -0.25 -6.16 -1.14
CA ALA A 98 0.32 -7.25 -0.35
C ALA A 98 0.07 -7.06 1.15
N LEU A 99 0.29 -5.85 1.68
CA LEU A 99 -0.02 -5.53 3.08
C LEU A 99 -1.50 -5.72 3.38
N ARG A 100 -2.38 -5.24 2.50
CA ARG A 100 -3.83 -5.38 2.66
C ARG A 100 -4.25 -6.85 2.70
N VAL A 101 -3.70 -7.68 1.82
CA VAL A 101 -3.97 -9.13 1.80
C VAL A 101 -3.53 -9.78 3.11
N GLN A 102 -2.34 -9.46 3.62
CA GLN A 102 -1.86 -10.00 4.91
C GLN A 102 -2.73 -9.55 6.09
N LEU A 103 -3.09 -8.26 6.12
CA LEU A 103 -3.97 -7.69 7.15
C LEU A 103 -5.36 -8.36 7.16
N ASN A 104 -5.88 -8.70 5.99
CA ASN A 104 -7.17 -9.37 5.88
C ASN A 104 -7.09 -10.88 6.21
N ALA A 105 -5.93 -11.50 6.02
CA ALA A 105 -5.75 -12.93 6.27
C ALA A 105 -5.54 -13.26 7.75
N ALA A 106 -4.82 -12.40 8.49
CA ALA A 106 -4.47 -12.65 9.88
C ALA A 106 -4.52 -11.36 10.73
N PRO A 107 -5.71 -10.74 10.89
CA PRO A 107 -5.85 -9.51 11.64
C PRO A 107 -5.44 -9.66 13.12
N ASP A 108 -5.77 -10.82 13.71
CA ASP A 108 -5.50 -11.10 15.13
C ASP A 108 -3.99 -11.34 15.37
N GLU A 109 -3.33 -12.14 14.52
CA GLU A 109 -1.88 -12.40 14.64
C GLU A 109 -1.05 -11.10 14.51
N LEU A 110 -1.45 -10.20 13.61
CA LEU A 110 -0.79 -8.90 13.45
C LEU A 110 -1.05 -7.97 14.64
N LEU A 111 -2.25 -8.03 15.22
CA LEU A 111 -2.57 -7.27 16.43
C LEU A 111 -1.73 -7.77 17.61
N ASP A 112 -1.62 -9.08 17.78
CA ASP A 112 -0.80 -9.71 18.81
C ASP A 112 0.67 -9.32 18.67
N LEU A 113 1.23 -9.44 17.47
CA LEU A 113 2.61 -9.01 17.17
C LEU A 113 2.83 -7.52 17.52
N PHE A 114 1.87 -6.66 17.17
CA PHE A 114 1.96 -5.23 17.47
C PHE A 114 1.92 -4.95 18.98
N LEU A 115 1.06 -5.63 19.72
CA LEU A 115 0.95 -5.52 21.18
C LEU A 115 2.23 -6.00 21.87
N GLU A 116 2.79 -7.12 21.42
CA GLU A 116 4.09 -7.65 21.88
C GLU A 116 5.23 -6.66 21.63
N GLN A 117 5.31 -6.09 20.43
CA GLN A 117 6.34 -5.10 20.12
C GLN A 117 6.23 -3.86 21.04
N ARG A 118 5.00 -3.42 21.34
CA ARG A 118 4.76 -2.29 22.25
C ARG A 118 5.12 -2.59 23.70
N SER A 119 4.90 -3.81 24.18
CA SER A 119 5.26 -4.19 25.55
C SER A 119 6.78 -4.22 25.72
N GLN A 120 7.53 -4.78 24.75
CA GLN A 120 8.99 -4.79 24.77
C GLN A 120 9.60 -3.37 24.74
N GLN A 121 9.00 -2.45 23.99
CA GLN A 121 9.46 -1.05 23.96
C GLN A 121 9.23 -0.30 25.28
N LYS A 122 8.21 -0.66 26.07
CA LYS A 122 8.00 -0.09 27.41
C LYS A 122 9.02 -0.62 28.41
N ASN A 123 9.22 -1.94 28.43
CA ASN A 123 10.16 -2.57 29.36
C ASN A 123 11.61 -2.07 29.16
N ASN A 124 12.01 -1.79 27.92
CA ASN A 124 13.34 -1.25 27.62
C ASN A 124 13.52 0.25 27.93
N ARG A 125 12.48 0.97 28.33
CA ARG A 125 12.56 2.39 28.74
C ARG A 125 12.57 2.56 30.26
N GLU A 126 12.18 1.53 31.00
CA GLU A 126 12.10 1.54 32.46
C GLU A 126 13.30 0.82 33.12
N SER A 127 14.20 0.25 32.31
CA SER A 127 15.50 -0.33 32.71
C SER A 127 16.65 0.57 32.27
#